data_AF-A0A3L8B5N3-F1
#
_entry.id   AF-A0A3L8B5N3-F1
#
_cell.length_a   1.000
_cell.length_b   1.000
_cell.length_c   1.000
_cell.angle_alpha   90.00
_cell.angle_beta   90.00
_cell.angle_gamma   90.00
#
_symmetry.space_group_name_H-M   'P 1'
#
loop_
_entity.id
_entity.type
_entity.pdbx_description
1 polymer ?
#
loop_
_entity_poly.entity_id
_entity_poly.type
_entity_poly.pdbx_seq_one_letter_code
_entity_poly.pdbx_strand_id
1 'polypeptide(L)'
;MKDLTMTFLFPDGIGANRLIRLSGLMLAATLMAACEKAPTNEEIFVNPPANTQFEGDAGSVVLSKLSGRAVCFTTDGTDVSYAGGDCSGGTTATYGGSIELACNSGETGTEVPRQVSLAFEWQSSPLGGPTLENRDALFFLNCDNSGGGVDTDGDGVLDLNDNCPADFNPNQLDSDDDGQGDVCDVDLDNDGIEDAVDNCPAVPNLDQADGDADDIGDACDPDLDNDGIDNELDNCPVAPNADQADGDGDGLGDACDSLFDSDGDGIEDDLDNCPALPNADQADSDGDGIGDVCDEPELVGTDKFFNDYLDLLQRLMDIMQCQFNGCEQPDGTFNWTITADNSDLEAGSANWKATINTFFPPTALMTFTANNAVLDGCLGNGSASGVLNSSATGPLNTGNAIEFQCGGLTGYIVMRLNLTSGSITGGYYDAFCLESECDATAVRYRITGTDADGELVYSREVLDTLLP
;
A
#
# COMPACT_ATOMS: atom_id res chain seq x y z
N MET A 1 7.62 41.14 -12.79
CA MET A 1 8.70 41.85 -13.49
C MET A 1 8.10 42.54 -14.71
N LYS A 2 8.20 43.87 -14.79
CA LYS A 2 7.68 44.65 -15.93
C LYS A 2 8.55 44.39 -17.16
N ASP A 3 7.90 44.35 -18.33
CA ASP A 3 8.47 44.05 -19.66
C ASP A 3 9.91 44.56 -19.87
N LEU A 4 10.86 43.62 -19.96
CA LEU A 4 12.24 43.92 -20.35
C LEU A 4 12.31 43.98 -21.88
N THR A 5 12.45 45.18 -22.44
CA THR A 5 12.68 45.35 -23.89
C THR A 5 14.18 45.49 -24.14
N MET A 6 14.81 44.48 -24.75
CA MET A 6 16.22 44.55 -25.18
C MET A 6 16.32 44.95 -26.65
N THR A 7 17.06 46.04 -26.92
CA THR A 7 17.33 46.52 -28.29
C THR A 7 18.73 46.11 -28.71
N PHE A 8 18.86 45.31 -29.76
CA PHE A 8 20.16 44.95 -30.34
C PHE A 8 20.51 45.92 -31.49
N LEU A 9 21.72 46.46 -31.48
CA LEU A 9 22.30 47.17 -32.62
C LEU A 9 23.03 46.15 -33.49
N PHE A 10 22.49 45.87 -34.68
CA PHE A 10 23.19 45.08 -35.69
C PHE A 10 24.13 45.99 -36.50
N PRO A 11 25.36 45.55 -36.82
CA PRO A 11 26.20 46.23 -37.79
C PRO A 11 25.51 46.25 -39.16
N ASP A 12 25.61 47.36 -39.88
CA ASP A 12 24.99 47.56 -41.20
C ASP A 12 25.36 46.42 -42.17
N GLY A 13 24.36 45.68 -42.64
CA GLY A 13 24.52 44.66 -43.69
C GLY A 13 23.75 43.35 -43.51
N ILE A 14 23.10 43.12 -42.37
CA ILE A 14 22.30 41.90 -42.14
C ILE A 14 20.81 42.23 -42.29
N GLY A 15 20.19 41.69 -43.35
CA GLY A 15 18.80 41.96 -43.73
C GLY A 15 17.77 41.62 -42.65
N ALA A 16 16.70 42.42 -42.62
CA ALA A 16 15.64 42.41 -41.63
C ALA A 16 14.86 41.07 -41.54
N ASN A 17 14.43 40.77 -40.31
CA ASN A 17 13.54 39.69 -39.87
C ASN A 17 14.12 38.27 -39.84
N ARG A 18 14.85 37.95 -38.77
CA ARG A 18 14.95 36.58 -38.24
C ARG A 18 14.44 36.52 -36.81
N LEU A 19 13.52 35.59 -36.56
CA LEU A 19 13.12 35.20 -35.20
C LEU A 19 14.29 34.41 -34.59
N ILE A 20 14.90 34.93 -33.54
CA ILE A 20 15.87 34.18 -32.73
C ILE A 20 15.06 33.51 -31.62
N ARG A 21 14.89 32.19 -31.67
CA ARG A 21 14.41 31.41 -30.53
C ARG A 21 15.60 31.21 -29.58
N LEU A 22 15.72 32.06 -28.57
CA LEU A 22 16.51 31.75 -27.39
C LEU A 22 15.66 30.82 -26.51
N SER A 23 16.07 29.56 -26.39
CA SER A 23 15.56 28.68 -25.33
C SER A 23 15.90 29.32 -23.99
N GLY A 24 14.93 29.44 -23.08
CA GLY A 24 15.09 30.12 -21.78
C GLY A 24 16.34 29.69 -20.99
N LEU A 25 16.84 28.47 -21.20
CA LEU A 25 18.09 27.96 -20.61
C LEU A 25 19.35 28.79 -20.94
N MET A 26 19.48 29.33 -22.16
CA MET A 26 20.67 30.11 -22.55
C MET A 26 20.69 31.50 -21.92
N LEU A 27 19.52 32.12 -21.76
CA LEU A 27 19.40 33.45 -21.16
C LEU A 27 19.64 33.37 -19.64
N ALA A 28 19.15 32.31 -18.99
CA ALA A 28 19.44 32.00 -17.60
C ALA A 28 20.94 31.74 -17.38
N ALA A 29 21.59 30.90 -18.21
CA ALA A 29 23.02 30.59 -18.03
C ALA A 29 23.95 31.81 -18.19
N THR A 30 23.63 32.78 -19.06
CA THR A 30 24.43 34.02 -19.18
C THR A 30 24.13 35.08 -18.12
N LEU A 31 22.95 35.04 -17.47
CA LEU A 31 22.61 35.92 -16.34
C LEU A 31 22.92 35.30 -14.97
N MET A 32 23.05 33.97 -14.88
CA MET A 32 23.40 33.21 -13.67
C MET A 32 24.91 32.97 -13.54
N ALA A 33 25.76 33.74 -14.23
CA ALA A 33 27.12 33.94 -13.75
C ALA A 33 27.02 34.74 -12.45
N ALA A 34 26.87 34.00 -11.35
CA ALA A 34 26.87 34.40 -9.95
C ALA A 34 27.18 35.88 -9.69
N CYS A 35 26.13 36.68 -9.43
CA CYS A 35 26.26 37.84 -8.55
C CYS A 35 26.41 37.29 -7.12
N GLU A 36 27.53 36.63 -6.83
CA GLU A 36 27.84 36.20 -5.47
C GLU A 36 28.34 37.42 -4.69
N LYS A 37 27.68 37.68 -3.56
CA LYS A 37 28.19 38.59 -2.54
C LYS A 37 29.55 38.06 -2.11
N ALA A 38 30.52 38.96 -1.93
CA ALA A 38 31.83 38.56 -1.41
C ALA A 38 31.66 37.79 -0.08
N PRO A 39 32.36 36.66 0.12
CA PRO A 39 32.14 35.80 1.27
C PRO A 39 32.44 36.53 2.59
N THR A 40 31.76 36.11 3.66
CA THR A 40 32.03 36.59 5.02
C THR A 40 33.32 35.96 5.58
N ASN A 41 33.77 36.42 6.75
CA ASN A 41 34.92 35.80 7.42
C ASN A 41 34.66 34.30 7.72
N GLU A 42 33.51 33.96 8.29
CA GLU A 42 33.11 32.58 8.62
C GLU A 42 33.10 31.68 7.38
N GLU A 43 32.74 32.22 6.21
CA GLU A 43 32.75 31.47 4.96
C GLU A 43 34.15 31.23 4.41
N ILE A 44 35.09 32.15 4.66
CA ILE A 44 36.47 32.04 4.20
C ILE A 44 37.29 31.12 5.11
N PHE A 45 37.03 31.13 6.42
CA PHE A 45 37.78 30.33 7.41
C PHE A 45 36.93 29.15 7.87
N VAL A 46 37.15 27.99 7.27
CA VAL A 46 36.32 26.80 7.55
C VAL A 46 36.92 25.89 8.60
N ASN A 47 38.24 25.93 8.80
CA ASN A 47 38.87 25.15 9.85
C ASN A 47 40.18 25.80 10.36
N PRO A 48 40.23 26.27 11.61
CA PRO A 48 39.08 26.55 12.49
C PRO A 48 38.36 27.87 12.12
N PRO A 49 37.14 28.14 12.63
CA PRO A 49 36.44 29.39 12.39
C PRO A 49 37.16 30.59 13.03
N ALA A 50 36.76 31.81 12.65
CA ALA A 50 37.30 33.03 13.26
C ALA A 50 36.99 33.08 14.77
N ASN A 51 37.91 33.65 15.54
CA ASN A 51 37.94 33.72 17.01
C ASN A 51 38.26 32.40 17.73
N THR A 52 38.70 31.36 17.02
CA THR A 52 39.16 30.14 17.67
C THR A 52 40.45 30.33 18.46
N GLN A 53 40.49 29.68 19.63
CA GLN A 53 41.69 29.52 20.45
C GLN A 53 42.39 28.21 20.11
N PHE A 54 43.64 28.30 19.68
CA PHE A 54 44.54 27.17 19.49
C PHE A 54 45.22 26.82 20.81
N GLU A 55 45.32 25.53 21.08
CA GLU A 55 45.90 25.03 22.32
C GLU A 55 47.43 24.96 22.32
N GLY A 56 48.04 25.01 21.14
CA GLY A 56 49.48 24.99 20.95
C GLY A 56 50.09 26.38 20.76
N ASP A 57 51.41 26.41 20.75
CA ASP A 57 52.19 27.58 20.35
C ASP A 57 52.17 27.81 18.83
N ALA A 58 51.45 26.97 18.08
CA ALA A 58 51.22 27.08 16.65
C ALA A 58 49.80 26.58 16.28
N GLY A 59 49.32 27.04 15.13
CA GLY A 59 48.03 26.68 14.56
C GLY A 59 48.02 26.89 13.05
N SER A 60 47.10 26.25 12.35
CA SER A 60 46.92 26.43 10.90
C SER A 60 45.48 26.80 10.61
N VAL A 61 45.28 27.75 9.71
CA VAL A 61 43.96 28.21 9.26
C VAL A 61 43.80 27.87 7.78
N VAL A 62 42.76 27.11 7.42
CA VAL A 62 42.50 26.71 6.03
C VAL A 62 41.56 27.70 5.35
N LEU A 63 41.97 28.16 4.16
CA LEU A 63 41.17 29.06 3.34
C LEU A 63 40.18 28.30 2.45
N SER A 64 38.91 28.68 2.58
CA SER A 64 37.74 28.13 1.90
C SER A 64 37.00 29.19 1.08
N LYS A 65 36.05 28.75 0.21
CA LYS A 65 35.15 29.58 -0.61
C LYS A 65 35.79 30.70 -1.46
N LEU A 66 37.07 30.59 -1.78
CA LEU A 66 37.79 31.52 -2.65
C LEU A 66 37.94 31.03 -4.10
N SER A 67 37.31 29.92 -4.48
CA SER A 67 37.20 29.40 -5.87
C SER A 67 38.52 29.40 -6.67
N GLY A 68 39.62 28.96 -6.06
CA GLY A 68 40.93 28.92 -6.73
C GLY A 68 41.70 30.24 -6.82
N ARG A 69 41.19 31.33 -6.21
CA ARG A 69 41.82 32.65 -6.24
C ARG A 69 43.09 32.68 -5.36
N ALA A 70 44.03 33.54 -5.75
CA ALA A 70 45.15 33.93 -4.92
C ALA A 70 44.73 35.08 -3.99
N VAL A 71 45.22 35.03 -2.76
CA VAL A 71 44.99 36.05 -1.73
C VAL A 71 46.30 36.50 -1.13
N CYS A 72 46.36 37.75 -0.68
CA CYS A 72 47.45 38.25 0.14
C CYS A 72 47.04 38.29 1.59
N PHE A 73 47.93 37.88 2.49
CA PHE A 73 47.66 37.84 3.91
C PHE A 73 48.83 38.30 4.78
N THR A 74 48.51 38.76 5.98
CA THR A 74 49.43 38.98 7.10
C THR A 74 48.86 38.28 8.34
N THR A 75 49.70 37.93 9.31
CA THR A 75 49.32 37.20 10.53
C THR A 75 49.50 38.02 11.80
N ASP A 76 49.94 39.27 11.66
CA ASP A 76 50.22 40.23 12.73
C ASP A 76 49.25 41.44 12.70
N GLY A 77 48.22 41.38 11.85
CA GLY A 77 47.23 42.46 11.66
C GLY A 77 47.75 43.67 10.89
N THR A 78 48.92 43.59 10.24
CA THR A 78 49.39 44.67 9.38
C THR A 78 48.56 44.74 8.09
N ASP A 79 48.27 45.97 7.64
CA ASP A 79 47.50 46.19 6.42
C ASP A 79 48.15 45.48 5.22
N VAL A 80 47.33 44.74 4.47
CA VAL A 80 47.76 44.02 3.26
C VAL A 80 46.99 44.54 2.05
N SER A 81 47.62 44.47 0.87
CA SER A 81 46.97 44.85 -0.38
C SER A 81 47.24 43.85 -1.50
N TYR A 82 46.24 43.68 -2.35
CA TYR A 82 46.26 42.80 -3.51
C TYR A 82 45.77 43.60 -4.72
N ALA A 83 46.58 43.76 -5.76
CA ALA A 83 46.15 44.47 -6.97
C ALA A 83 46.74 43.83 -8.22
N GLY A 84 45.90 43.30 -9.10
CA GLY A 84 46.32 42.75 -10.39
C GLY A 84 47.27 41.55 -10.30
N GLY A 85 47.22 40.81 -9.19
CA GLY A 85 48.12 39.67 -8.93
C GLY A 85 49.40 40.03 -8.16
N ASP A 86 49.64 41.31 -7.89
CA ASP A 86 50.78 41.75 -7.08
C ASP A 86 50.40 41.88 -5.60
N CYS A 87 51.21 41.23 -4.76
CA CYS A 87 51.08 41.28 -3.31
C CYS A 87 51.98 42.36 -2.71
N SER A 88 51.42 43.24 -1.90
CA SER A 88 52.19 44.25 -1.15
C SER A 88 51.85 44.21 0.33
N GLY A 89 52.88 44.03 1.16
CA GLY A 89 52.77 44.02 2.62
C GLY A 89 52.53 42.66 3.26
N GLY A 90 52.32 41.59 2.48
CA GLY A 90 52.01 40.25 3.00
C GLY A 90 52.54 39.07 2.18
N THR A 91 52.08 37.87 2.52
CA THR A 91 52.39 36.60 1.86
C THR A 91 51.23 36.17 0.97
N THR A 92 51.49 35.42 -0.10
CA THR A 92 50.43 34.89 -0.99
C THR A 92 50.02 33.48 -0.59
N ALA A 93 48.72 33.21 -0.51
CA ALA A 93 48.14 31.86 -0.42
C ALA A 93 47.08 31.66 -1.53
N THR A 94 46.75 30.41 -1.82
CA THR A 94 45.65 30.06 -2.75
C THR A 94 44.56 29.29 -2.02
N TYR A 95 43.37 29.21 -2.61
CA TYR A 95 42.30 28.34 -2.14
C TYR A 95 42.80 26.92 -1.79
N GLY A 96 42.36 26.40 -0.63
CA GLY A 96 42.81 25.12 -0.08
C GLY A 96 44.22 25.16 0.54
N GLY A 97 44.91 26.29 0.50
CA GLY A 97 46.17 26.51 1.23
C GLY A 97 45.93 26.84 2.71
N SER A 98 46.92 26.51 3.54
CA SER A 98 46.95 26.88 4.97
C SER A 98 47.70 28.19 5.21
N ILE A 99 47.24 28.95 6.19
CA ILE A 99 47.96 30.05 6.83
C ILE A 99 48.46 29.54 8.18
N GLU A 100 49.78 29.44 8.33
CA GLU A 100 50.42 29.02 9.57
C GLU A 100 50.52 30.19 10.55
N LEU A 101 50.10 29.95 11.78
CA LEU A 101 50.18 30.86 12.93
C LEU A 101 51.15 30.26 13.94
N ALA A 102 52.01 31.08 14.54
CA ALA A 102 52.91 30.63 15.59
C ALA A 102 53.19 31.74 16.62
N CYS A 103 53.49 31.34 17.84
CA CYS A 103 53.99 32.18 18.91
C CYS A 103 55.37 32.72 18.54
N ASN A 104 55.58 34.01 18.80
CA ASN A 104 56.90 34.60 18.65
C ASN A 104 57.78 34.23 19.85
N SER A 105 59.09 34.16 19.63
CA SER A 105 60.05 33.89 20.71
C SER A 105 59.90 34.90 21.85
N GLY A 106 59.50 34.41 23.03
CA GLY A 106 59.37 35.20 24.25
C GLY A 106 57.96 35.70 24.58
N GLU A 107 56.96 35.35 23.76
CA GLU A 107 55.56 35.51 24.14
C GLU A 107 55.16 34.46 25.19
N THR A 108 54.27 34.86 26.10
CA THR A 108 53.71 34.02 27.19
C THR A 108 52.25 34.42 27.37
N GLY A 109 51.37 33.46 27.62
CA GLY A 109 49.93 33.61 27.82
C GLY A 109 49.12 32.55 27.09
N THR A 110 47.93 32.24 27.62
CA THR A 110 47.01 31.24 27.06
C THR A 110 46.10 31.76 25.95
N GLU A 111 46.01 33.08 25.78
CA GLU A 111 45.17 33.76 24.78
C GLU A 111 45.97 34.85 24.03
N VAL A 112 47.08 34.48 23.39
CA VAL A 112 47.89 35.44 22.64
C VAL A 112 47.24 35.69 21.28
N PRO A 113 46.79 36.92 20.97
CA PRO A 113 46.05 37.17 19.73
C PRO A 113 46.92 37.07 18.48
N ARG A 114 46.31 36.61 17.39
CA ARG A 114 46.82 36.56 16.03
C ARG A 114 45.76 37.11 15.09
N GLN A 115 45.99 38.31 14.59
CA GLN A 115 45.09 38.94 13.63
C GLN A 115 45.54 38.59 12.21
N VAL A 116 44.69 37.89 11.49
CA VAL A 116 44.89 37.58 10.07
C VAL A 116 44.13 38.60 9.24
N SER A 117 44.88 39.42 8.50
CA SER A 117 44.31 40.37 7.53
C SER A 117 44.50 39.83 6.11
N LEU A 118 43.44 39.84 5.31
CA LEU A 118 43.38 39.33 3.95
C LEU A 118 42.99 40.42 2.97
N ALA A 119 43.62 40.43 1.79
CA ALA A 119 43.22 41.22 0.64
C ALA A 119 43.12 40.34 -0.62
N PHE A 120 42.01 40.48 -1.36
CA PHE A 120 41.78 39.74 -2.60
C PHE A 120 40.83 40.49 -3.55
N GLU A 121 40.86 40.11 -4.82
CA GLU A 121 39.94 40.63 -5.82
C GLU A 121 38.68 39.75 -5.92
N TRP A 122 37.50 40.37 -5.78
CA TRP A 122 36.20 39.73 -5.92
C TRP A 122 35.44 40.24 -7.15
N GLN A 123 34.83 39.33 -7.91
CA GLN A 123 34.00 39.72 -9.04
C GLN A 123 32.54 39.71 -8.59
N SER A 124 32.03 40.89 -8.28
CA SER A 124 30.64 41.05 -7.81
C SER A 124 29.60 41.05 -8.93
N SER A 125 30.02 41.17 -10.20
CA SER A 125 29.14 41.15 -11.36
C SER A 125 29.87 40.66 -12.63
N PRO A 126 29.18 39.94 -13.53
CA PRO A 126 29.72 39.53 -14.84
C PRO A 126 30.11 40.70 -15.75
N LEU A 127 29.50 41.88 -15.55
CA LEU A 127 29.71 43.07 -16.39
C LEU A 127 30.62 44.13 -15.74
N GLY A 128 31.01 43.92 -14.47
CA GLY A 128 31.92 44.78 -13.72
C GLY A 128 33.33 44.19 -13.66
N GLY A 129 34.34 45.06 -13.51
CA GLY A 129 35.69 44.61 -13.15
C GLY A 129 35.75 44.08 -11.71
N PRO A 130 36.81 43.34 -11.33
CA PRO A 130 36.99 42.91 -9.96
C PRO A 130 37.07 44.11 -9.00
N THR A 131 36.46 43.97 -7.82
CA THR A 131 36.57 44.91 -6.70
C THR A 131 37.55 44.36 -5.68
N LEU A 132 38.31 45.25 -5.04
CA LEU A 132 39.20 44.87 -3.94
C LEU A 132 38.39 44.64 -2.67
N GLU A 133 38.56 43.48 -2.06
CA GLU A 133 37.97 43.10 -0.77
C GLU A 133 39.06 42.95 0.28
N ASN A 134 38.75 43.38 1.51
CA ASN A 134 39.58 43.12 2.69
C ASN A 134 38.77 42.40 3.78
N ARG A 135 39.42 41.50 4.50
CA ARG A 135 38.81 40.68 5.56
C ARG A 135 39.79 40.49 6.71
N ASP A 136 39.33 40.67 7.93
CA ASP A 136 40.13 40.50 9.15
C ASP A 136 39.50 39.43 10.02
N ALA A 137 40.30 38.47 10.48
CA ALA A 137 39.90 37.49 11.49
C ALA A 137 40.90 37.48 12.65
N LEU A 138 40.40 37.20 13.84
CA LEU A 138 41.21 37.08 15.05
C LEU A 138 41.28 35.61 15.46
N PHE A 139 42.45 35.17 15.90
CA PHE A 139 42.68 33.85 16.49
C PHE A 139 43.50 34.02 17.77
N PHE A 140 43.51 33.03 18.64
CA PHE A 140 44.29 33.07 19.88
C PHE A 140 45.23 31.86 19.95
N LEU A 141 46.50 32.06 20.30
CA LEU A 141 47.48 30.99 20.51
C LEU A 141 47.80 30.85 22.01
N ASN A 142 48.13 29.63 22.43
CA ASN A 142 48.66 29.37 23.77
C ASN A 142 50.20 29.34 23.73
N CYS A 143 50.82 30.44 24.16
CA CYS A 143 52.28 30.60 24.13
C CYS A 143 52.98 30.18 25.44
N ASP A 144 52.27 29.55 26.39
CA ASP A 144 52.85 29.16 27.68
C ASP A 144 53.64 27.82 27.66
N ASN A 145 53.77 27.17 26.49
CA ASN A 145 54.65 26.01 26.27
C ASN A 145 54.45 24.84 27.25
N SER A 146 53.22 24.64 27.75
CA SER A 146 52.89 23.54 28.67
C SER A 146 51.60 22.84 28.28
N GLY A 147 51.74 21.77 27.47
CA GLY A 147 50.76 20.67 27.33
C GLY A 147 49.60 20.96 26.39
N GLY A 148 49.41 20.11 25.38
CA GLY A 148 48.12 19.98 24.70
C GLY A 148 47.03 19.69 25.73
N GLY A 149 45.81 20.14 25.46
CA GLY A 149 44.66 20.02 26.34
C GLY A 149 44.37 18.60 26.80
N VAL A 150 43.41 18.50 27.72
CA VAL A 150 42.93 17.19 28.18
C VAL A 150 42.10 16.58 27.05
N ASP A 151 42.40 15.33 26.75
CA ASP A 151 41.70 14.45 25.82
C ASP A 151 41.37 13.20 26.66
N THR A 152 40.20 13.23 27.30
CA THR A 152 39.85 12.27 28.35
C THR A 152 39.59 10.88 27.78
N ASP A 153 39.03 10.78 26.57
CA ASP A 153 38.65 9.52 25.93
C ASP A 153 39.63 9.06 24.83
N GLY A 154 40.56 9.93 24.42
CA GLY A 154 41.63 9.64 23.48
C GLY A 154 41.19 9.62 22.02
N ASP A 155 40.12 10.33 21.67
CA ASP A 155 39.50 10.31 20.34
C ASP A 155 40.15 11.27 19.34
N GLY A 156 41.00 12.17 19.83
CA GLY A 156 41.73 13.16 19.04
C GLY A 156 41.02 14.51 18.91
N VAL A 157 39.84 14.63 19.49
CA VAL A 157 39.18 15.87 19.90
C VAL A 157 39.55 16.11 21.38
N LEU A 158 39.48 17.36 21.84
CA LEU A 158 39.95 17.75 23.17
C LEU A 158 38.74 18.16 23.98
N ASP A 159 38.70 17.87 25.29
CA ASP A 159 37.52 18.00 26.16
C ASP A 159 36.78 19.35 26.05
N LEU A 160 37.46 20.44 25.68
CA LEU A 160 36.87 21.77 25.52
C LEU A 160 36.04 21.92 24.22
N ASN A 161 36.39 21.15 23.19
CA ASN A 161 35.79 21.16 21.85
C ASN A 161 35.11 19.83 21.51
N ASP A 162 35.02 18.94 22.48
CA ASP A 162 34.44 17.61 22.36
C ASP A 162 32.98 17.65 22.83
N ASN A 163 32.04 17.31 21.95
CA ASN A 163 30.62 17.20 22.28
C ASN A 163 30.28 15.94 23.07
N CYS A 164 31.23 15.00 23.24
CA CYS A 164 31.16 13.86 24.16
C CYS A 164 32.49 13.61 24.90
N PRO A 165 32.94 14.49 25.83
CA PRO A 165 34.28 14.46 26.44
C PRO A 165 34.69 13.17 27.17
N ALA A 166 33.79 12.22 27.36
CA ALA A 166 34.06 10.97 28.05
C ALA A 166 33.93 9.74 27.13
N ASP A 167 33.45 9.90 25.91
CA ASP A 167 33.02 8.82 25.03
C ASP A 167 33.52 9.02 23.59
N PHE A 168 34.48 8.17 23.20
CA PHE A 168 35.23 8.28 21.94
C PHE A 168 34.34 8.53 20.71
N ASN A 169 34.41 9.72 20.12
CA ASN A 169 33.63 10.11 18.93
C ASN A 169 34.36 11.11 18.01
N PRO A 170 35.45 10.70 17.30
CA PRO A 170 36.33 11.62 16.57
C PRO A 170 35.66 12.40 15.42
N ASN A 171 34.48 11.97 14.98
CA ASN A 171 33.68 12.61 13.95
C ASN A 171 32.79 13.74 14.47
N GLN A 172 32.57 13.82 15.79
CA GLN A 172 31.76 14.84 16.46
C GLN A 172 30.39 14.98 15.81
N LEU A 173 29.78 13.84 15.47
CA LEU A 173 28.43 13.84 14.92
C LEU A 173 27.45 14.25 16.01
N ASP A 174 26.52 15.12 15.64
CA ASP A 174 25.49 15.77 16.44
C ASP A 174 24.31 15.91 15.47
N SER A 175 23.41 14.92 15.49
CA SER A 175 22.39 14.75 14.46
C SER A 175 21.23 15.74 14.58
N ASP A 176 21.01 16.29 15.77
CA ASP A 176 19.93 17.21 16.11
C ASP A 176 20.41 18.63 16.49
N ASP A 177 21.72 18.89 16.41
CA ASP A 177 22.38 20.18 16.60
C ASP A 177 22.16 20.78 18.02
N ASP A 178 22.02 19.93 19.04
CA ASP A 178 21.73 20.35 20.41
C ASP A 178 23.01 20.65 21.24
N GLY A 179 24.15 20.23 20.71
CA GLY A 179 25.49 20.41 21.29
C GLY A 179 26.00 19.20 22.07
N GLN A 180 25.21 18.14 22.23
CA GLN A 180 25.61 16.82 22.69
C GLN A 180 25.87 15.93 21.46
N GLY A 181 26.92 15.11 21.48
CA GLY A 181 27.21 14.23 20.35
C GLY A 181 26.38 12.95 20.38
N ASP A 182 26.10 12.37 19.21
CA ASP A 182 25.28 11.14 19.06
C ASP A 182 25.72 9.99 19.98
N VAL A 183 27.01 9.91 20.32
CA VAL A 183 27.56 8.81 21.14
C VAL A 183 27.18 8.95 22.62
N CYS A 184 26.95 10.17 23.09
CA CYS A 184 26.60 10.46 24.47
C CYS A 184 25.20 11.05 24.62
N ASP A 185 24.48 11.29 23.53
CA ASP A 185 23.08 11.66 23.54
C ASP A 185 22.21 10.51 24.05
N VAL A 186 21.08 10.85 24.67
CA VAL A 186 20.06 9.93 25.16
C VAL A 186 18.71 10.12 24.46
N ASP A 187 18.58 11.16 23.64
CA ASP A 187 17.40 11.54 22.86
C ASP A 187 17.91 12.17 21.55
N LEU A 188 18.41 11.32 20.65
CA LEU A 188 19.23 11.67 19.48
C LEU A 188 18.52 12.56 18.45
N ASP A 189 17.19 12.68 18.53
CA ASP A 189 16.40 13.49 17.62
C ASP A 189 15.62 14.63 18.30
N ASN A 190 15.75 14.73 19.63
CA ASN A 190 15.19 15.78 20.47
C ASN A 190 13.66 15.91 20.37
N ASP A 191 12.94 14.82 20.11
CA ASP A 191 11.47 14.82 20.10
C ASP A 191 10.86 14.75 21.52
N GLY A 192 11.69 14.42 22.52
CA GLY A 192 11.32 14.32 23.93
C GLY A 192 11.11 12.89 24.44
N ILE A 193 11.42 11.87 23.64
CA ILE A 193 11.39 10.45 23.98
C ILE A 193 12.84 9.92 24.00
N GLU A 194 13.25 9.25 25.09
CA GLU A 194 14.62 8.71 25.16
C GLU A 194 14.81 7.54 24.16
N ASP A 195 15.97 7.45 23.49
CA ASP A 195 16.31 6.45 22.46
C ASP A 195 15.99 5.00 22.87
N ALA A 196 16.07 4.70 24.17
CA ALA A 196 15.84 3.37 24.72
C ALA A 196 14.36 2.92 24.67
N VAL A 197 13.44 3.85 24.48
CA VAL A 197 11.99 3.62 24.42
C VAL A 197 11.33 4.25 23.19
N ASP A 198 12.12 4.90 22.33
CA ASP A 198 11.70 5.48 21.06
C ASP A 198 11.66 4.42 19.95
N ASN A 199 10.55 4.34 19.21
CA ASN A 199 10.42 3.46 18.04
C ASN A 199 11.03 4.06 16.75
N CYS A 200 11.49 5.31 16.77
CA CYS A 200 12.30 5.95 15.73
C CYS A 200 13.44 6.82 16.28
N PRO A 201 14.49 6.26 16.92
CA PRO A 201 15.51 7.00 17.66
C PRO A 201 16.35 8.05 16.91
N ALA A 202 16.11 8.28 15.62
CA ALA A 202 16.85 9.26 14.82
C ALA A 202 15.90 10.12 13.95
N VAL A 203 14.58 9.98 14.12
CA VAL A 203 13.56 10.64 13.30
C VAL A 203 12.41 11.11 14.21
N PRO A 204 12.27 12.42 14.45
CA PRO A 204 11.35 12.94 15.46
C PRO A 204 9.91 12.49 15.25
N ASN A 205 9.34 11.76 16.21
CA ASN A 205 7.99 11.20 16.13
C ASN A 205 7.33 11.09 17.52
N LEU A 206 7.13 12.24 18.17
CA LEU A 206 6.53 12.36 19.51
C LEU A 206 5.19 11.60 19.72
N ASP A 207 4.43 11.30 18.66
CA ASP A 207 3.19 10.51 18.76
C ASP A 207 3.42 9.00 18.84
N GLN A 208 4.64 8.54 18.52
CA GLN A 208 5.10 7.14 18.54
C GLN A 208 4.11 6.23 17.80
N ALA A 209 3.59 6.72 16.67
CA ALA A 209 2.72 5.95 15.80
C ALA A 209 3.48 4.74 15.24
N ASP A 210 2.78 3.61 15.19
CA ASP A 210 3.28 2.29 14.79
C ASP A 210 2.02 1.52 14.33
N GLY A 211 1.70 1.68 13.04
CA GLY A 211 0.44 1.26 12.44
C GLY A 211 0.28 -0.25 12.40
N ASP A 212 1.37 -0.98 12.20
CA ASP A 212 1.41 -2.42 12.00
C ASP A 212 1.94 -3.20 13.22
N ALA A 213 2.43 -2.50 14.23
CA ALA A 213 2.87 -3.01 15.52
C ALA A 213 4.11 -3.92 15.44
N ASP A 214 5.09 -3.55 14.62
CA ASP A 214 6.36 -4.28 14.49
C ASP A 214 7.51 -3.72 15.35
N ASP A 215 7.20 -2.71 16.17
CA ASP A 215 8.12 -1.93 17.03
C ASP A 215 9.02 -0.92 16.26
N ILE A 216 8.80 -0.70 14.95
CA ILE A 216 9.37 0.40 14.16
C ILE A 216 8.29 1.48 13.99
N GLY A 217 8.62 2.74 14.26
CA GLY A 217 7.62 3.81 14.16
C GLY A 217 7.33 4.23 12.72
N ASP A 218 6.10 4.67 12.46
CA ASP A 218 5.62 5.09 11.13
C ASP A 218 6.54 6.13 10.45
N ALA A 219 7.23 6.95 11.24
CA ALA A 219 8.11 8.01 10.74
C ALA A 219 9.41 7.48 10.11
N CYS A 220 9.85 6.29 10.51
CA CYS A 220 11.11 5.67 10.09
C CYS A 220 10.95 4.25 9.51
N ASP A 221 9.71 3.78 9.42
CA ASP A 221 9.38 2.48 8.85
C ASP A 221 9.40 2.51 7.30
N PRO A 222 10.20 1.63 6.64
CA PRO A 222 10.15 1.48 5.19
C PRO A 222 8.90 0.77 4.64
N ASP A 223 8.12 0.05 5.47
CA ASP A 223 6.97 -0.79 5.08
C ASP A 223 5.86 -0.71 6.17
N LEU A 224 5.05 0.36 6.10
CA LEU A 224 4.11 0.81 7.14
C LEU A 224 2.99 -0.16 7.50
N ASP A 225 2.77 -1.19 6.69
CA ASP A 225 1.71 -2.17 6.90
C ASP A 225 2.19 -3.63 6.91
N ASN A 226 3.50 -3.83 6.76
CA ASN A 226 4.19 -5.11 6.81
C ASN A 226 3.66 -6.15 5.80
N ASP A 227 3.19 -5.70 4.63
CA ASP A 227 2.74 -6.57 3.55
C ASP A 227 3.91 -7.08 2.66
N GLY A 228 5.10 -6.49 2.83
CA GLY A 228 6.33 -6.85 2.13
C GLY A 228 6.66 -5.98 0.92
N ILE A 229 5.95 -4.87 0.70
CA ILE A 229 6.20 -3.88 -0.35
C ILE A 229 6.61 -2.54 0.30
N ASP A 230 7.83 -2.06 0.02
CA ASP A 230 8.29 -0.75 0.54
C ASP A 230 7.28 0.38 0.18
N ASN A 231 7.04 1.31 1.12
CA ASN A 231 6.09 2.43 0.99
C ASN A 231 6.18 3.22 -0.33
N GLU A 232 7.38 3.33 -0.93
CA GLU A 232 7.59 4.05 -2.19
C GLU A 232 7.07 3.30 -3.43
N LEU A 233 6.84 1.99 -3.30
CA LEU A 233 6.41 1.08 -4.35
C LEU A 233 5.00 0.55 -4.13
N ASP A 234 4.42 0.80 -2.96
CA ASP A 234 3.13 0.32 -2.52
C ASP A 234 1.98 1.24 -3.00
N ASN A 235 0.95 0.65 -3.63
CA ASN A 235 -0.26 1.36 -4.02
C ASN A 235 -1.26 1.54 -2.86
N CYS A 236 -1.02 0.91 -1.70
CA CYS A 236 -1.73 1.12 -0.44
C CYS A 236 -0.80 1.11 0.80
N PRO A 237 0.04 2.14 1.00
CA PRO A 237 1.07 2.18 2.05
C PRO A 237 0.62 2.11 3.53
N VAL A 238 -0.64 1.84 3.83
CA VAL A 238 -1.17 1.76 5.20
C VAL A 238 -2.24 0.65 5.31
N ALA A 239 -2.39 -0.19 4.29
CA ALA A 239 -3.46 -1.18 4.19
C ALA A 239 -2.95 -2.44 3.46
N PRO A 240 -2.67 -3.54 4.19
CA PRO A 240 -1.90 -4.65 3.65
C PRO A 240 -2.50 -5.26 2.38
N ASN A 241 -1.76 -5.23 1.28
CA ASN A 241 -2.19 -5.75 -0.01
C ASN A 241 -1.00 -6.25 -0.86
N ALA A 242 -0.32 -7.29 -0.37
CA ALA A 242 0.89 -7.85 -0.99
C ALA A 242 0.75 -8.29 -2.48
N ASP A 243 -0.47 -8.40 -3.01
CA ASP A 243 -0.73 -8.67 -4.44
C ASP A 243 -0.83 -7.41 -5.31
N GLN A 244 -0.88 -6.22 -4.69
CA GLN A 244 -0.91 -4.90 -5.31
C GLN A 244 -2.02 -4.81 -6.36
N ALA A 245 -3.19 -5.36 -6.03
CA ALA A 245 -4.37 -5.28 -6.87
C ALA A 245 -4.79 -3.81 -7.05
N ASP A 246 -5.14 -3.46 -8.30
CA ASP A 246 -5.52 -2.13 -8.79
C ASP A 246 -6.47 -2.39 -9.97
N GLY A 247 -7.73 -2.69 -9.64
CA GLY A 247 -8.74 -3.19 -10.57
C GLY A 247 -9.10 -2.20 -11.67
N ASP A 248 -9.17 -0.92 -11.33
CA ASP A 248 -9.57 0.16 -12.23
C ASP A 248 -8.36 0.85 -12.90
N GLY A 249 -7.15 0.64 -12.38
CA GLY A 249 -5.89 1.11 -12.93
C GLY A 249 -5.61 2.59 -12.66
N ASP A 250 -6.18 3.17 -11.60
CA ASP A 250 -5.98 4.56 -11.22
C ASP A 250 -4.67 4.81 -10.42
N GLY A 251 -4.07 3.71 -9.92
CA GLY A 251 -2.84 3.68 -9.15
C GLY A 251 -3.00 3.71 -7.64
N LEU A 252 -4.23 3.70 -7.11
CA LEU A 252 -4.57 3.36 -5.74
C LEU A 252 -4.93 1.86 -5.70
N GLY A 253 -4.48 1.14 -4.68
CA GLY A 253 -4.82 -0.27 -4.58
C GLY A 253 -6.23 -0.51 -4.07
N ASP A 254 -6.83 -1.63 -4.47
CA ASP A 254 -8.19 -2.03 -4.10
C ASP A 254 -8.42 -2.04 -2.57
N ALA A 255 -7.36 -2.30 -1.79
CA ALA A 255 -7.43 -2.37 -0.33
C ALA A 255 -7.61 -1.01 0.36
N CYS A 256 -7.23 0.08 -0.31
CA CYS A 256 -7.29 1.44 0.21
C CYS A 256 -8.04 2.42 -0.70
N ASP A 257 -8.57 1.95 -1.82
CA ASP A 257 -9.38 2.75 -2.72
C ASP A 257 -10.85 2.79 -2.28
N SER A 258 -11.27 3.94 -1.78
CA SER A 258 -12.67 4.21 -1.43
C SER A 258 -13.58 4.50 -2.62
N LEU A 259 -13.00 4.70 -3.81
CA LEU A 259 -13.71 5.01 -5.06
C LEU A 259 -13.63 3.84 -6.05
N PHE A 260 -13.36 2.64 -5.52
CA PHE A 260 -13.15 1.43 -6.30
C PHE A 260 -14.29 1.18 -7.29
N ASP A 261 -13.92 1.04 -8.56
CA ASP A 261 -14.78 0.75 -9.71
C ASP A 261 -14.30 -0.58 -10.31
N SER A 262 -14.82 -1.68 -9.76
CA SER A 262 -14.40 -3.05 -10.03
C SER A 262 -14.47 -3.43 -11.52
N ASP A 263 -15.32 -2.77 -12.30
CA ASP A 263 -15.58 -3.13 -13.69
C ASP A 263 -15.19 -2.04 -14.71
N GLY A 264 -14.84 -0.84 -14.22
CA GLY A 264 -14.27 0.26 -14.97
C GLY A 264 -15.29 1.01 -15.84
N ASP A 265 -16.57 1.02 -15.44
CA ASP A 265 -17.63 1.70 -16.18
C ASP A 265 -17.82 3.19 -15.83
N GLY A 266 -17.16 3.63 -14.76
CA GLY A 266 -17.18 4.99 -14.24
C GLY A 266 -18.15 5.23 -13.08
N ILE A 267 -18.70 4.19 -12.46
CA ILE A 267 -19.54 4.24 -11.26
C ILE A 267 -18.82 3.47 -10.13
N GLU A 268 -18.72 4.08 -8.95
CA GLU A 268 -18.11 3.46 -7.76
C GLU A 268 -18.95 2.24 -7.31
N ASP A 269 -18.32 1.14 -6.89
CA ASP A 269 -18.98 -0.13 -6.51
C ASP A 269 -20.14 0.06 -5.51
N ASP A 270 -20.00 0.96 -4.53
CA ASP A 270 -21.03 1.27 -3.52
C ASP A 270 -22.26 1.99 -4.10
N LEU A 271 -22.13 2.56 -5.30
CA LEU A 271 -23.16 3.27 -6.05
C LEU A 271 -23.58 2.53 -7.33
N ASP A 272 -22.92 1.42 -7.64
CA ASP A 272 -23.14 0.60 -8.82
C ASP A 272 -24.16 -0.50 -8.54
N ASN A 273 -25.23 -0.56 -9.34
CA ASN A 273 -26.22 -1.62 -9.24
C ASN A 273 -25.77 -2.94 -9.90
N CYS A 274 -24.61 -2.96 -10.57
CA CYS A 274 -23.91 -4.14 -11.07
C CYS A 274 -22.37 -4.05 -10.94
N PRO A 275 -21.79 -4.04 -9.72
CA PRO A 275 -20.36 -3.76 -9.48
C PRO A 275 -19.34 -4.66 -10.21
N ALA A 276 -19.76 -5.75 -10.84
CA ALA A 276 -18.86 -6.68 -11.54
C ALA A 276 -19.06 -6.69 -13.06
N LEU A 277 -20.01 -5.92 -13.60
CA LEU A 277 -20.43 -5.99 -15.00
C LEU A 277 -20.77 -4.59 -15.57
N PRO A 278 -19.93 -4.04 -16.48
CA PRO A 278 -20.02 -2.64 -16.87
C PRO A 278 -21.39 -2.22 -17.40
N ASN A 279 -22.02 -1.26 -16.73
CA ASN A 279 -23.35 -0.74 -17.05
C ASN A 279 -23.52 0.74 -16.64
N ALA A 280 -22.69 1.63 -17.18
CA ALA A 280 -22.67 3.06 -16.86
C ALA A 280 -24.02 3.84 -16.99
N ASP A 281 -25.06 3.23 -17.56
CA ASP A 281 -26.42 3.77 -17.57
C ASP A 281 -27.27 3.43 -16.34
N GLN A 282 -26.79 2.52 -15.49
CA GLN A 282 -27.36 2.10 -14.22
C GLN A 282 -28.85 1.76 -14.36
N ALA A 283 -29.20 1.10 -15.47
CA ALA A 283 -30.57 0.71 -15.76
C ALA A 283 -31.03 -0.35 -14.76
N ASP A 284 -32.19 -0.11 -14.15
CA ASP A 284 -32.88 -0.99 -13.21
C ASP A 284 -34.38 -0.86 -13.53
N SER A 285 -34.88 -1.79 -14.32
CA SER A 285 -36.20 -1.70 -14.94
C SER A 285 -37.34 -2.06 -13.98
N ASP A 286 -37.10 -2.88 -12.97
CA ASP A 286 -38.10 -3.33 -12.00
C ASP A 286 -37.95 -2.67 -10.61
N GLY A 287 -36.82 -2.02 -10.35
CA GLY A 287 -36.58 -1.15 -9.20
C GLY A 287 -36.23 -1.90 -7.93
N ASP A 288 -35.66 -3.10 -8.04
CA ASP A 288 -35.28 -3.92 -6.90
C ASP A 288 -33.88 -3.60 -6.34
N GLY A 289 -33.10 -2.78 -7.07
CA GLY A 289 -31.76 -2.34 -6.70
C GLY A 289 -30.63 -3.13 -7.35
N ILE A 290 -30.93 -4.18 -8.14
CA ILE A 290 -29.99 -4.92 -8.97
C ILE A 290 -30.14 -4.41 -10.42
N GLY A 291 -29.04 -4.14 -11.11
CA GLY A 291 -29.10 -3.58 -12.46
C GLY A 291 -29.47 -4.61 -13.53
N ASP A 292 -30.14 -4.17 -14.60
CA ASP A 292 -30.63 -5.01 -15.72
C ASP A 292 -29.55 -5.93 -16.35
N VAL A 293 -28.25 -5.59 -16.18
CA VAL A 293 -27.11 -6.31 -16.77
C VAL A 293 -26.66 -7.50 -15.91
N CYS A 294 -26.81 -7.40 -14.59
CA CYS A 294 -26.45 -8.43 -13.61
C CYS A 294 -27.68 -9.05 -12.93
N ASP A 295 -28.86 -8.57 -13.26
CA ASP A 295 -30.14 -9.09 -12.80
C ASP A 295 -30.47 -10.42 -13.51
N GLU A 296 -30.57 -11.49 -12.73
CA GLU A 296 -31.13 -12.75 -13.21
C GLU A 296 -32.65 -12.60 -13.24
N PRO A 297 -33.34 -13.02 -14.32
CA PRO A 297 -34.75 -12.72 -14.51
C PRO A 297 -35.58 -13.16 -13.30
N GLU A 298 -36.20 -12.20 -12.60
CA GLU A 298 -37.03 -12.43 -11.40
C GLU A 298 -38.05 -13.54 -11.70
N LEU A 299 -37.79 -14.74 -11.17
CA LEU A 299 -38.62 -15.91 -11.44
C LEU A 299 -39.90 -15.83 -10.61
N VAL A 300 -40.92 -15.16 -11.13
CA VAL A 300 -42.20 -15.03 -10.40
C VAL A 300 -43.04 -16.31 -10.51
N GLY A 301 -43.62 -16.76 -9.38
CA GLY A 301 -44.61 -17.84 -9.35
C GLY A 301 -44.02 -19.25 -9.30
N THR A 302 -44.50 -20.13 -10.18
CA THR A 302 -44.13 -21.56 -10.23
C THR A 302 -42.67 -21.81 -10.60
N ASP A 303 -42.02 -20.90 -11.32
CA ASP A 303 -40.61 -21.06 -11.67
C ASP A 303 -39.67 -20.82 -10.48
N LYS A 304 -40.04 -19.99 -9.48
CA LYS A 304 -39.38 -19.97 -8.17
C LYS A 304 -39.61 -21.27 -7.40
N PHE A 305 -40.87 -21.73 -7.30
CA PHE A 305 -41.22 -23.02 -6.69
C PHE A 305 -40.45 -24.20 -7.30
N PHE A 306 -40.19 -24.19 -8.61
CA PHE A 306 -39.45 -25.25 -9.30
C PHE A 306 -37.92 -25.09 -9.21
N ASN A 307 -37.36 -23.87 -9.21
CA ASN A 307 -35.92 -23.64 -9.11
C ASN A 307 -35.39 -23.80 -7.68
N ASP A 308 -36.10 -23.31 -6.65
CA ASP A 308 -35.76 -23.59 -5.25
C ASP A 308 -35.80 -25.10 -4.96
N TYR A 309 -36.67 -25.82 -5.66
CA TYR A 309 -36.81 -27.27 -5.57
C TYR A 309 -35.75 -28.05 -6.38
N LEU A 310 -35.23 -27.48 -7.46
CA LEU A 310 -34.09 -28.03 -8.20
C LEU A 310 -32.83 -28.00 -7.34
N ASP A 311 -32.62 -26.93 -6.57
CA ASP A 311 -31.50 -26.81 -5.61
C ASP A 311 -31.64 -27.82 -4.45
N LEU A 312 -32.87 -28.07 -3.97
CA LEU A 312 -33.17 -29.14 -3.02
C LEU A 312 -32.81 -30.52 -3.57
N LEU A 313 -33.27 -30.84 -4.78
CA LEU A 313 -33.02 -32.14 -5.40
C LEU A 313 -31.54 -32.34 -5.67
N GLN A 314 -30.82 -31.31 -6.09
CA GLN A 314 -29.38 -31.39 -6.31
C GLN A 314 -28.66 -31.76 -5.01
N ARG A 315 -28.93 -31.04 -3.91
CA ARG A 315 -28.34 -31.30 -2.59
C ARG A 315 -28.76 -32.65 -2.00
N LEU A 316 -30.00 -33.09 -2.18
CA LEU A 316 -30.47 -34.41 -1.74
C LEU A 316 -29.78 -35.55 -2.52
N MET A 317 -29.44 -35.31 -3.79
CA MET A 317 -28.77 -36.26 -4.67
C MET A 317 -27.27 -36.34 -4.37
N ASP A 318 -26.62 -35.23 -4.01
CA ASP A 318 -25.22 -35.20 -3.54
C ASP A 318 -25.03 -36.00 -2.25
N ILE A 319 -26.00 -35.87 -1.32
CA ILE A 319 -26.02 -36.60 -0.06
C ILE A 319 -26.21 -38.11 -0.30
N MET A 320 -27.08 -38.49 -1.25
CA MET A 320 -27.22 -39.89 -1.68
C MET A 320 -25.91 -40.42 -2.27
N GLN A 321 -25.19 -39.61 -3.04
CA GLN A 321 -23.92 -39.97 -3.68
C GLN A 321 -22.80 -40.17 -2.64
N CYS A 322 -22.70 -39.36 -1.58
CA CYS A 322 -21.78 -39.59 -0.45
C CYS A 322 -22.08 -40.91 0.28
N GLN A 323 -23.36 -41.21 0.53
CA GLN A 323 -23.77 -42.43 1.26
C GLN A 323 -23.50 -43.73 0.46
N PHE A 324 -23.68 -43.74 -0.86
CA PHE A 324 -23.28 -44.88 -1.71
C PHE A 324 -21.76 -45.05 -1.80
N ASN A 325 -21.00 -43.96 -1.60
CA ASN A 325 -19.54 -43.96 -1.53
C ASN A 325 -18.98 -44.25 -0.11
N GLY A 326 -19.82 -44.50 0.90
CA GLY A 326 -19.41 -45.02 2.21
C GLY A 326 -19.34 -44.03 3.38
N CYS A 327 -20.03 -42.90 3.33
CA CYS A 327 -20.19 -41.98 4.48
C CYS A 327 -21.14 -42.61 5.56
N GLU A 328 -20.84 -42.52 6.87
CA GLU A 328 -21.56 -43.24 7.96
C GLU A 328 -23.00 -42.70 8.26
N GLN A 329 -23.94 -43.64 8.52
CA GLN A 329 -25.30 -43.56 9.16
C GLN A 329 -26.55 -43.40 8.25
N PRO A 330 -27.57 -44.32 8.30
CA PRO A 330 -28.75 -44.26 7.43
C PRO A 330 -30.04 -43.66 8.06
N ASP A 331 -29.99 -43.10 9.28
CA ASP A 331 -31.09 -42.35 9.90
C ASP A 331 -30.51 -41.06 10.52
N GLY A 332 -31.12 -39.88 10.29
CA GLY A 332 -30.57 -38.60 10.79
C GLY A 332 -31.56 -37.43 10.85
N THR A 333 -31.24 -36.44 11.69
CA THR A 333 -31.87 -35.11 11.70
C THR A 333 -30.83 -34.12 11.20
N PHE A 334 -31.14 -33.39 10.13
CA PHE A 334 -30.26 -32.38 9.56
C PHE A 334 -30.83 -30.99 9.86
N ASN A 335 -30.06 -30.21 10.62
CA ASN A 335 -30.29 -28.79 10.86
C ASN A 335 -29.19 -28.04 10.11
N TRP A 336 -29.55 -27.04 9.32
CA TRP A 336 -28.57 -26.13 8.73
C TRP A 336 -28.82 -24.71 9.21
N THR A 337 -27.72 -23.99 9.34
CA THR A 337 -27.72 -22.55 9.59
C THR A 337 -26.83 -21.98 8.49
N ILE A 338 -27.39 -21.13 7.62
CA ILE A 338 -26.56 -20.35 6.70
C ILE A 338 -26.01 -19.17 7.49
N THR A 339 -24.71 -18.91 7.33
CA THR A 339 -24.03 -17.75 7.89
C THR A 339 -23.23 -17.13 6.76
N ALA A 340 -23.75 -16.06 6.17
CA ALA A 340 -23.02 -14.95 5.52
C ALA A 340 -24.02 -14.11 4.72
N ASP A 341 -23.70 -12.83 4.64
CA ASP A 341 -24.50 -11.73 4.13
C ASP A 341 -24.84 -11.91 2.63
N ASN A 342 -26.05 -11.49 2.23
CA ASN A 342 -26.63 -11.55 0.87
C ASN A 342 -27.07 -12.92 0.31
N SER A 343 -27.67 -13.80 1.12
CA SER A 343 -28.54 -14.86 0.58
C SER A 343 -29.93 -14.83 1.22
N ASP A 344 -30.98 -14.72 0.40
CA ASP A 344 -32.39 -14.69 0.82
C ASP A 344 -32.92 -16.03 1.37
N LEU A 345 -32.04 -16.98 1.67
CA LEU A 345 -32.43 -18.32 2.11
C LEU A 345 -32.54 -18.39 3.65
N GLU A 346 -33.78 -18.53 4.14
CA GLU A 346 -34.04 -18.72 5.57
C GLU A 346 -33.58 -20.09 6.09
N ALA A 347 -33.10 -20.13 7.35
CA ALA A 347 -32.64 -21.35 8.02
C ALA A 347 -33.75 -22.41 8.19
N GLY A 348 -33.42 -23.70 8.04
CA GLY A 348 -34.40 -24.79 8.07
C GLY A 348 -33.92 -26.11 8.71
N SER A 349 -34.84 -27.07 8.81
CA SER A 349 -34.54 -28.43 9.29
C SER A 349 -35.36 -29.49 8.56
N ALA A 350 -34.74 -30.63 8.26
CA ALA A 350 -35.40 -31.77 7.63
C ALA A 350 -35.15 -33.06 8.42
N ASN A 351 -36.24 -33.74 8.80
CA ASN A 351 -36.19 -35.06 9.41
C ASN A 351 -36.43 -36.12 8.34
N TRP A 352 -35.47 -37.02 8.16
CA TRP A 352 -35.58 -38.11 7.20
C TRP A 352 -35.21 -39.46 7.82
N LYS A 353 -35.80 -40.52 7.28
CA LYS A 353 -35.56 -41.89 7.72
C LYS A 353 -35.48 -42.82 6.53
N ALA A 354 -34.38 -43.55 6.37
CA ALA A 354 -34.19 -44.51 5.28
C ALA A 354 -34.15 -45.94 5.84
N THR A 355 -35.27 -46.66 5.73
CA THR A 355 -35.34 -48.04 6.27
C THR A 355 -35.15 -49.09 5.18
N ILE A 356 -34.08 -49.89 5.27
CA ILE A 356 -33.86 -51.08 4.43
C ILE A 356 -34.57 -52.27 5.09
N ASN A 357 -35.78 -52.55 4.63
CA ASN A 357 -36.67 -53.45 5.38
C ASN A 357 -36.41 -54.95 5.18
N THR A 358 -35.71 -55.38 4.12
CA THR A 358 -35.27 -56.78 3.94
C THR A 358 -34.16 -56.91 2.90
N PHE A 359 -33.15 -57.75 3.17
CA PHE A 359 -32.29 -58.36 2.15
C PHE A 359 -32.86 -59.73 1.80
N PHE A 360 -33.60 -59.84 0.70
CA PHE A 360 -33.72 -61.12 0.00
C PHE A 360 -33.00 -60.98 -1.35
N PRO A 361 -32.20 -61.96 -1.79
CA PRO A 361 -31.70 -61.91 -3.15
C PRO A 361 -32.91 -62.03 -4.10
N PRO A 362 -33.21 -61.04 -4.97
CA PRO A 362 -32.35 -59.95 -5.41
C PRO A 362 -32.93 -58.54 -5.18
N THR A 363 -33.72 -58.23 -4.15
CA THR A 363 -34.34 -56.88 -4.06
C THR A 363 -34.24 -56.23 -2.67
N ALA A 364 -33.88 -54.94 -2.62
CA ALA A 364 -33.89 -54.10 -1.43
C ALA A 364 -34.98 -53.02 -1.57
N LEU A 365 -35.95 -52.98 -0.65
CA LEU A 365 -36.97 -51.91 -0.59
C LEU A 365 -36.40 -50.72 0.19
N MET A 366 -36.35 -49.55 -0.45
CA MET A 366 -35.95 -48.27 0.13
C MET A 366 -37.19 -47.40 0.33
N THR A 367 -37.35 -46.82 1.51
CA THR A 367 -38.43 -45.86 1.82
C THR A 367 -37.82 -44.56 2.29
N PHE A 368 -38.16 -43.47 1.62
CA PHE A 368 -37.94 -42.09 2.01
C PHE A 368 -39.17 -41.60 2.77
N THR A 369 -38.99 -40.93 3.89
CA THR A 369 -40.07 -40.26 4.63
C THR A 369 -39.62 -38.86 4.97
N ALA A 370 -40.38 -37.86 4.55
CA ALA A 370 -40.22 -36.46 4.96
C ALA A 370 -41.35 -36.14 5.95
N ASN A 371 -40.99 -35.76 7.18
CA ASN A 371 -41.93 -35.35 8.21
C ASN A 371 -41.61 -33.93 8.68
N ASN A 372 -42.53 -32.99 8.44
CA ASN A 372 -42.38 -31.56 8.73
C ASN A 372 -41.07 -30.98 8.19
N ALA A 373 -40.69 -31.37 6.96
CA ALA A 373 -39.52 -30.77 6.32
C ALA A 373 -39.90 -29.33 5.94
N VAL A 374 -39.14 -28.35 6.40
CA VAL A 374 -39.34 -26.94 6.03
C VAL A 374 -38.18 -26.52 5.13
N LEU A 375 -38.50 -26.03 3.93
CA LEU A 375 -37.54 -25.53 2.95
C LEU A 375 -38.08 -24.25 2.32
N ASP A 376 -37.35 -23.14 2.43
CA ASP A 376 -37.74 -21.82 1.90
C ASP A 376 -39.21 -21.46 2.19
N GLY A 377 -39.62 -21.60 3.46
CA GLY A 377 -41.00 -21.36 3.90
C GLY A 377 -42.04 -22.44 3.52
N CYS A 378 -41.65 -23.47 2.77
CA CYS A 378 -42.52 -24.57 2.35
C CYS A 378 -42.54 -25.73 3.35
N LEU A 379 -43.73 -26.21 3.72
CA LEU A 379 -43.91 -27.39 4.57
C LEU A 379 -44.15 -28.65 3.72
N GLY A 380 -43.23 -29.60 3.78
CA GLY A 380 -43.31 -30.90 3.11
C GLY A 380 -43.63 -32.05 4.07
N ASN A 381 -44.61 -32.89 3.68
CA ASN A 381 -44.98 -34.10 4.40
C ASN A 381 -45.27 -35.25 3.42
N GLY A 382 -44.63 -36.40 3.60
CA GLY A 382 -44.92 -37.56 2.78
C GLY A 382 -43.92 -38.69 2.92
N SER A 383 -44.22 -39.83 2.29
CA SER A 383 -43.27 -40.94 2.20
C SER A 383 -43.28 -41.53 0.81
N ALA A 384 -42.10 -41.79 0.26
CA ALA A 384 -41.88 -42.33 -1.06
C ALA A 384 -41.07 -43.62 -0.94
N SER A 385 -41.60 -44.74 -1.41
CA SER A 385 -40.91 -46.03 -1.37
C SER A 385 -40.65 -46.58 -2.77
N GLY A 386 -39.48 -47.20 -2.98
CA GLY A 386 -39.08 -47.85 -4.22
C GLY A 386 -38.26 -49.12 -3.98
N VAL A 387 -38.31 -50.08 -4.91
CA VAL A 387 -37.61 -51.37 -4.83
C VAL A 387 -36.37 -51.35 -5.73
N LEU A 388 -35.18 -51.54 -5.15
CA LEU A 388 -33.90 -51.77 -5.84
C LEU A 388 -33.74 -53.26 -6.15
N ASN A 389 -33.28 -53.63 -7.35
CA ASN A 389 -32.97 -55.03 -7.71
C ASN A 389 -31.45 -55.24 -7.84
N SER A 390 -30.92 -56.38 -7.40
CA SER A 390 -29.52 -56.68 -7.06
C SER A 390 -28.64 -57.02 -8.26
N SER A 391 -28.94 -56.36 -9.38
CA SER A 391 -28.03 -56.08 -10.47
C SER A 391 -28.41 -54.67 -10.90
N ALA A 392 -27.86 -53.67 -10.21
CA ALA A 392 -28.29 -52.26 -10.20
C ALA A 392 -28.51 -51.70 -11.60
N THR A 393 -29.71 -51.93 -12.14
CA THR A 393 -30.28 -51.36 -13.36
C THR A 393 -31.79 -51.51 -13.20
N GLY A 394 -32.45 -50.41 -12.82
CA GLY A 394 -33.89 -50.39 -12.70
C GLY A 394 -34.40 -49.07 -12.11
N PRO A 395 -35.60 -48.61 -12.51
CA PRO A 395 -36.15 -47.35 -12.05
C PRO A 395 -36.53 -47.42 -10.56
N LEU A 396 -35.99 -46.51 -9.75
CA LEU A 396 -36.55 -46.17 -8.44
C LEU A 396 -37.86 -45.43 -8.70
N ASN A 397 -38.98 -46.15 -8.69
CA ASN A 397 -40.30 -45.53 -8.76
C ASN A 397 -40.75 -45.23 -7.34
N THR A 398 -40.93 -43.96 -7.01
CA THR A 398 -41.61 -43.56 -5.78
C THR A 398 -43.09 -43.88 -5.94
N GLY A 399 -43.56 -44.98 -5.35
CA GLY A 399 -44.95 -45.43 -5.51
C GLY A 399 -45.99 -44.49 -4.90
N ASN A 400 -45.57 -43.62 -3.99
CA ASN A 400 -46.38 -42.61 -3.32
C ASN A 400 -45.76 -41.24 -3.57
N ALA A 401 -46.62 -40.23 -3.75
CA ALA A 401 -46.18 -38.86 -3.94
C ALA A 401 -45.79 -38.22 -2.60
N ILE A 402 -44.83 -37.30 -2.64
CA ILE A 402 -44.50 -36.43 -1.50
C ILE A 402 -45.26 -35.13 -1.71
N GLU A 403 -46.09 -34.74 -0.74
CA GLU A 403 -46.92 -33.54 -0.78
C GLU A 403 -46.17 -32.37 -0.13
N PHE A 404 -46.29 -31.19 -0.75
CA PHE A 404 -45.65 -29.96 -0.28
C PHE A 404 -46.64 -28.80 -0.31
N GLN A 405 -46.50 -27.89 0.66
CA GLN A 405 -47.27 -26.67 0.79
C GLN A 405 -46.34 -25.45 0.86
N CYS A 406 -46.36 -24.58 -0.15
CA CYS A 406 -45.46 -23.43 -0.32
C CYS A 406 -46.27 -22.14 -0.53
N GLY A 407 -46.15 -21.14 0.34
CA GLY A 407 -46.82 -19.84 0.10
C GLY A 407 -48.35 -19.92 -0.12
N GLY A 408 -49.00 -20.98 0.38
CA GLY A 408 -50.43 -21.25 0.15
C GLY A 408 -50.74 -22.18 -1.03
N LEU A 409 -49.75 -22.55 -1.85
CA LEU A 409 -49.88 -23.48 -2.97
C LEU A 409 -49.63 -24.93 -2.53
N THR A 410 -50.39 -25.88 -3.08
CA THR A 410 -50.26 -27.32 -2.81
C THR A 410 -49.79 -28.08 -4.05
N GLY A 411 -48.84 -29.00 -3.89
CA GLY A 411 -48.33 -29.82 -4.99
C GLY A 411 -47.81 -31.18 -4.54
N TYR A 412 -47.51 -32.04 -5.51
CA TYR A 412 -46.92 -33.35 -5.24
C TYR A 412 -45.96 -33.81 -6.33
N ILE A 413 -45.04 -34.71 -5.98
CA ILE A 413 -43.93 -35.10 -6.86
C ILE A 413 -43.80 -36.61 -6.96
N VAL A 414 -43.50 -37.08 -8.17
CA VAL A 414 -43.25 -38.48 -8.49
C VAL A 414 -41.89 -38.60 -9.15
N MET A 415 -40.97 -39.32 -8.51
CA MET A 415 -39.60 -39.49 -9.01
C MET A 415 -39.41 -40.86 -9.65
N ARG A 416 -38.59 -40.89 -10.69
CA ARG A 416 -38.18 -42.09 -11.43
C ARG A 416 -36.70 -42.01 -11.79
N LEU A 417 -35.84 -42.55 -10.92
CA LEU A 417 -34.39 -42.50 -11.09
C LEU A 417 -33.84 -43.81 -11.65
N ASN A 418 -32.88 -43.74 -12.56
CA ASN A 418 -32.11 -44.90 -13.02
C ASN A 418 -30.78 -44.96 -12.26
N LEU A 419 -30.60 -46.04 -11.51
CA LEU A 419 -29.38 -46.27 -10.73
C LEU A 419 -28.54 -47.37 -11.38
N THR A 420 -27.25 -47.09 -11.57
CA THR A 420 -26.25 -48.08 -11.99
C THR A 420 -25.09 -48.10 -11.00
N SER A 421 -24.81 -49.28 -10.42
CA SER A 421 -23.70 -49.48 -9.49
C SER A 421 -23.60 -48.51 -8.30
N GLY A 422 -24.74 -47.99 -7.82
CA GLY A 422 -24.78 -47.03 -6.71
C GLY A 422 -24.71 -45.56 -7.13
N SER A 423 -24.69 -45.27 -8.43
CA SER A 423 -24.73 -43.89 -8.96
C SER A 423 -25.97 -43.66 -9.82
N ILE A 424 -26.49 -42.43 -9.81
CA ILE A 424 -27.57 -42.02 -10.71
C ILE A 424 -26.99 -41.90 -12.11
N THR A 425 -27.64 -42.55 -13.07
CA THR A 425 -27.20 -42.61 -14.48
C THR A 425 -28.24 -42.01 -15.43
N GLY A 426 -29.28 -41.41 -14.87
CA GLY A 426 -30.38 -40.77 -15.59
C GLY A 426 -31.69 -40.95 -14.84
N GLY A 427 -32.79 -40.50 -15.44
CA GLY A 427 -34.11 -40.55 -14.84
C GLY A 427 -34.88 -39.27 -15.10
N TYR A 428 -36.04 -39.18 -14.47
CA TYR A 428 -36.85 -37.98 -14.47
C TYR A 428 -37.70 -37.91 -13.21
N TYR A 429 -38.16 -36.72 -12.86
CA TYR A 429 -39.27 -36.56 -11.93
C TYR A 429 -40.36 -35.72 -12.57
N ASP A 430 -41.59 -36.03 -12.20
CA ASP A 430 -42.79 -35.31 -12.57
C ASP A 430 -43.25 -34.55 -11.33
N ALA A 431 -43.39 -33.23 -11.46
CA ALA A 431 -43.88 -32.38 -10.40
C ALA A 431 -45.24 -31.79 -10.81
N PHE A 432 -46.18 -31.81 -9.86
CA PHE A 432 -47.57 -31.43 -10.08
C PHE A 432 -47.94 -30.31 -9.12
N CYS A 433 -48.54 -29.25 -9.67
CA CYS A 433 -49.20 -28.21 -8.89
C CYS A 433 -50.72 -28.42 -8.95
N LEU A 434 -51.40 -28.29 -7.82
CA LEU A 434 -52.84 -28.51 -7.69
C LEU A 434 -53.67 -27.21 -7.71
N GLU A 435 -53.03 -26.06 -7.67
CA GLU A 435 -53.70 -24.76 -7.60
C GLU A 435 -53.82 -24.08 -8.97
N SER A 436 -54.81 -23.21 -9.10
CA SER A 436 -55.16 -22.53 -10.35
C SER A 436 -54.18 -21.44 -10.77
N GLU A 437 -53.34 -21.01 -9.84
CA GLU A 437 -52.34 -19.96 -9.94
C GLU A 437 -51.04 -20.46 -10.60
N CYS A 438 -50.94 -21.74 -10.93
CA CYS A 438 -49.76 -22.36 -11.53
C CYS A 438 -49.72 -22.21 -13.06
N ASP A 439 -48.54 -21.86 -13.60
CA ASP A 439 -48.29 -21.72 -15.05
C ASP A 439 -48.44 -23.06 -15.81
N ALA A 440 -48.10 -24.16 -15.14
CA ALA A 440 -48.21 -25.53 -15.57
C ALA A 440 -48.65 -26.41 -14.40
N THR A 441 -49.55 -27.33 -14.69
CA THR A 441 -50.12 -28.25 -13.68
C THR A 441 -49.32 -29.54 -13.57
N ALA A 442 -48.50 -29.83 -14.59
CA ALA A 442 -47.51 -30.90 -14.57
C ALA A 442 -46.26 -30.54 -15.38
N VAL A 443 -45.08 -30.69 -14.77
CA VAL A 443 -43.78 -30.47 -15.43
C VAL A 443 -42.88 -31.68 -15.17
N ARG A 444 -42.15 -32.11 -16.20
CA ARG A 444 -41.12 -33.15 -16.12
C ARG A 444 -39.74 -32.54 -16.25
N TYR A 445 -38.86 -32.94 -15.34
CA TYR A 445 -37.44 -32.65 -15.43
C TYR A 445 -36.69 -33.94 -15.72
N ARG A 446 -35.98 -33.99 -16.84
CA ARG A 446 -35.14 -35.14 -17.22
C ARG A 446 -33.70 -34.84 -16.92
N ILE A 447 -33.02 -35.79 -16.29
CA ILE A 447 -31.57 -35.73 -16.12
C ILE A 447 -30.93 -35.99 -17.50
N THR A 448 -30.21 -35.01 -18.02
CA THR A 448 -29.57 -35.05 -19.34
C THR A 448 -28.07 -35.33 -19.28
N GLY A 449 -27.42 -35.10 -18.13
CA GLY A 449 -26.00 -35.41 -17.93
C GLY A 449 -25.48 -34.89 -16.59
N THR A 450 -24.16 -34.74 -16.50
CA THR A 450 -23.45 -33.99 -15.46
C THR A 450 -22.54 -32.97 -16.12
N ASP A 451 -22.33 -31.81 -15.50
CA ASP A 451 -21.38 -30.81 -16.00
C ASP A 451 -19.93 -31.13 -15.58
N ALA A 452 -19.04 -30.14 -15.72
CA ALA A 452 -17.62 -30.29 -15.44
C ALA A 452 -17.30 -30.43 -13.95
N ASP A 453 -18.17 -29.92 -13.08
CA ASP A 453 -18.02 -29.90 -11.63
C ASP A 453 -18.71 -31.12 -10.99
N GLY A 454 -19.46 -31.88 -11.79
CA GLY A 454 -20.11 -33.12 -11.38
C GLY A 454 -21.57 -32.93 -10.99
N GLU A 455 -22.11 -31.73 -11.16
CA GLU A 455 -23.50 -31.37 -10.90
C GLU A 455 -24.42 -31.94 -11.99
N LEU A 456 -25.63 -32.36 -11.63
CA LEU A 456 -26.57 -32.94 -12.60
C LEU A 456 -27.17 -31.85 -13.49
N VAL A 457 -27.17 -32.09 -14.80
CA VAL A 457 -27.80 -31.19 -15.79
C VAL A 457 -29.19 -31.72 -16.12
N TYR A 458 -30.17 -30.82 -16.20
CA TYR A 458 -31.57 -31.15 -16.43
C TYR A 458 -32.14 -30.49 -17.68
N SER A 459 -33.20 -31.09 -18.24
CA SER A 459 -34.08 -30.44 -19.22
C SER A 459 -35.52 -30.40 -18.73
N ARG A 460 -36.18 -29.24 -18.86
CA ARG A 460 -37.59 -29.00 -18.52
C ARG A 460 -38.52 -29.35 -19.69
N GLU A 461 -39.57 -30.12 -19.41
CA GLU A 461 -40.63 -30.50 -20.34
C GLU A 461 -41.99 -30.24 -19.66
N VAL A 462 -42.77 -29.26 -20.14
CA VAL A 462 -44.13 -29.04 -19.65
C VAL A 462 -45.02 -30.17 -20.13
N LEU A 463 -45.59 -30.95 -19.20
CA LEU A 463 -46.43 -32.10 -19.50
C LEU A 463 -47.90 -31.74 -19.64
N ASP A 464 -48.39 -30.83 -18.79
CA ASP A 464 -49.77 -30.36 -18.79
C ASP A 464 -49.86 -28.93 -18.24
N THR A 465 -50.77 -28.16 -18.82
CA THR A 465 -51.11 -26.78 -18.42
C THR A 465 -52.57 -26.65 -18.00
N LEU A 466 -53.33 -27.75 -18.03
CA LEU A 466 -54.74 -27.80 -17.65
C LEU A 466 -54.86 -28.50 -16.28
N LEU A 467 -55.63 -27.91 -15.37
CA LEU A 467 -55.92 -28.52 -14.06
C LEU A 467 -56.67 -29.84 -14.26
N PRO A 468 -56.40 -30.90 -13.45
CA PRO A 468 -57.27 -32.06 -13.34
C PRO A 468 -58.72 -31.70 -12.97
#